data_AF-A0A945A5S6-F1
#
_entry.id   AF-A0A945A5S6-F1
#
_cell.length_a   1.000
_cell.length_b   1.000
_cell.length_c   1.000
_cell.angle_alpha   90.00
_cell.angle_beta   90.00
_cell.angle_gamma   90.00
#
_symmetry.space_group_name_H-M   'P 1'
#
loop_
_entity.id
_entity.type
_entity.pdbx_description
1 polymer ?
#
loop_
_entity_poly.entity_id
_entity_poly.type
_entity_poly.pdbx_seq_one_letter_code
_entity_poly.pdbx_strand_id
1 'polypeptide(L)'
;MKGFSDQFKDFPDYILGITKEIWEDRGLATLNHYYSKDIPVRSPGSIVFGNDGVIAATMSTLAEFPDRRLLGEDVIWSGSPEEGMLSSHRILTTATHLGDGVYGKASGKK
;
A
#
# COMPACT_ATOMS: atom_id res chain seq x y z
N MET A 1 15.37 -14.55 1.06
CA MET A 1 15.13 -14.86 -0.37
C MET A 1 16.24 -14.26 -1.22
N LYS A 2 16.66 -14.86 -2.34
CA LYS A 2 17.76 -14.30 -3.16
C LYS A 2 17.39 -12.91 -3.68
N GLY A 3 18.21 -11.90 -3.38
CA GLY A 3 17.98 -10.52 -3.81
C GLY A 3 17.02 -9.70 -2.94
N PHE A 4 16.51 -10.27 -1.84
CA PHE A 4 15.71 -9.54 -0.84
C PHE A 4 16.51 -9.33 0.44
N SER A 5 16.10 -8.34 1.24
CA SER A 5 16.62 -8.15 2.61
C SER A 5 16.37 -9.40 3.48
N ASP A 6 17.33 -9.71 4.35
CA ASP A 6 17.26 -10.85 5.29
C ASP A 6 16.15 -10.70 6.35
N GLN A 7 15.54 -9.51 6.45
CA GLN A 7 14.39 -9.28 7.33
C GLN A 7 13.13 -10.04 6.91
N PHE A 8 13.04 -10.50 5.66
CA PHE A 8 11.87 -11.19 5.12
C PHE A 8 12.09 -12.69 5.03
N LYS A 9 11.22 -13.45 5.68
CA LYS A 9 11.29 -14.92 5.73
C LYS A 9 10.99 -15.54 4.36
N ASP A 10 9.91 -15.09 3.73
CA ASP A 10 9.40 -15.57 2.46
C ASP A 10 8.67 -14.45 1.70
N PHE A 11 8.13 -14.76 0.52
CA PHE A 11 7.53 -13.74 -0.34
C PHE A 11 6.22 -13.15 0.21
N PRO A 12 5.27 -13.96 0.71
CA PRO A 12 4.12 -13.42 1.44
C PRO A 12 4.51 -12.50 2.59
N ASP A 13 5.53 -12.88 3.38
CA ASP A 13 6.06 -12.06 4.47
C ASP A 13 6.61 -10.73 3.97
N TYR A 14 7.32 -10.73 2.83
CA TYR A 14 7.74 -9.50 2.16
C TYR A 14 6.55 -8.61 1.77
N ILE A 15 5.53 -9.15 1.10
CA ILE A 15 4.37 -8.37 0.65
C ILE A 15 3.62 -7.76 1.83
N LEU A 16 3.36 -8.52 2.88
CA LEU A 16 2.70 -8.01 4.09
C LEU A 16 3.58 -7.01 4.84
N GLY A 17 4.89 -7.28 4.93
CA GLY A 17 5.86 -6.43 5.60
C GLY A 17 5.96 -5.04 4.97
N ILE A 18 6.20 -4.94 3.65
CA ILE A 18 6.29 -3.64 2.98
C ILE A 18 4.95 -2.90 2.98
N THR A 19 3.83 -3.63 2.88
CA THR A 19 2.48 -3.05 2.93
C THR A 19 2.23 -2.40 4.29
N LYS A 20 2.60 -3.08 5.37
CA LYS A 20 2.53 -2.52 6.72
C LYS A 20 3.45 -1.30 6.86
N GLU A 21 4.71 -1.42 6.45
CA GLU A 21 5.69 -0.33 6.59
C GLU A 21 5.26 0.93 5.83
N ILE A 22 4.84 0.80 4.57
CA ILE A 22 4.39 1.93 3.76
C ILE A 22 3.12 2.52 4.34
N TRP A 23 2.10 1.68 4.58
CA TRP A 23 0.74 2.19 4.79
C TRP A 23 0.33 2.27 6.25
N GLU A 24 0.57 1.25 7.07
CA GLU A 24 0.18 1.25 8.48
C GLU A 24 1.12 2.13 9.31
N ASP A 25 2.43 1.99 9.10
CA ASP A 25 3.45 2.73 9.83
C ASP A 25 3.74 4.11 9.22
N ARG A 26 2.99 4.48 8.18
CA ARG A 26 3.06 5.76 7.47
C ARG A 26 4.45 6.03 6.88
N GLY A 27 5.21 4.99 6.55
CA GLY A 27 6.53 5.06 5.93
C GLY A 27 6.48 5.43 4.45
N LEU A 28 5.73 6.45 4.02
CA LEU A 28 5.50 6.74 2.60
C LEU A 28 6.80 6.96 1.79
N ALA A 29 7.86 7.43 2.44
CA ALA A 29 9.17 7.61 1.80
C ALA A 29 9.81 6.30 1.34
N THR A 30 9.45 5.16 1.95
CA THR A 30 9.98 3.83 1.63
C THR A 30 9.50 3.32 0.28
N LEU A 31 8.46 3.94 -0.31
CA LEU A 31 8.07 3.72 -1.71
C LEU A 31 9.24 3.96 -2.68
N ASN A 32 10.16 4.88 -2.37
CA ASN A 32 11.35 5.12 -3.18
C ASN A 32 12.41 4.00 -3.09
N HIS A 33 12.24 3.04 -2.18
CA HIS A 33 13.09 1.86 -2.04
C HIS A 33 12.43 0.63 -2.66
N TYR A 34 11.11 0.51 -2.49
CA TYR A 34 10.36 -0.66 -2.96
C TYR A 34 9.93 -0.57 -4.43
N TYR A 35 9.63 0.63 -4.94
CA TYR A 35 9.07 0.81 -6.28
C TYR A 35 10.08 1.45 -7.24
N SER A 36 9.98 1.09 -8.52
CA SER A 36 10.74 1.75 -9.57
C SER A 36 10.27 3.19 -9.76
N LYS A 37 11.19 4.06 -10.20
CA LYS A 37 10.91 5.49 -10.40
C LYS A 37 9.70 5.75 -11.31
N ASP A 38 9.55 4.94 -12.35
CA ASP A 38 8.49 5.07 -13.37
C ASP A 38 7.41 3.99 -13.23
N ILE A 39 7.16 3.51 -11.99
CA ILE A 39 6.18 2.44 -11.74
C ILE A 39 4.78 2.82 -12.27
N PRO A 40 4.12 1.96 -13.06
CA PRO A 40 2.74 2.19 -13.46
C PRO A 40 1.79 1.76 -12.34
N VAL A 41 1.01 2.70 -11.82
CA VAL A 41 -0.03 2.45 -10.81
C VAL A 41 -1.39 2.64 -11.44
N ARG A 42 -2.19 1.57 -11.44
CA ARG A 42 -3.53 1.55 -12.05
C ARG A 42 -4.60 1.56 -10.96
N SER A 43 -5.56 2.48 -11.09
CA SER A 43 -6.73 2.59 -10.22
C SER A 43 -8.00 2.63 -11.08
N PRO A 44 -9.20 2.46 -10.49
CA PRO A 44 -10.45 2.60 -11.24
C PRO A 44 -10.63 3.97 -11.92
N GLY A 45 -10.02 5.03 -11.37
CA GLY A 45 -10.16 6.39 -11.88
C GLY A 45 -9.10 6.80 -12.91
N SER A 46 -7.90 6.23 -12.87
CA SER A 46 -6.79 6.60 -13.77
C SER A 46 -5.59 5.67 -13.66
N ILE A 47 -4.64 5.85 -14.58
CA ILE A 47 -3.28 5.31 -14.50
C ILE A 47 -2.33 6.46 -14.22
N VAL A 48 -1.47 6.32 -13.21
CA VAL A 48 -0.40 7.27 -12.88
C VAL A 48 0.96 6.59 -12.96
N PHE A 49 2.00 7.36 -13.20
CA PHE A 49 3.39 6.88 -13.27
C PHE A 49 4.21 7.52 -12.15
N GLY A 50 4.99 6.70 -11.45
CA GLY A 50 5.83 7.12 -10.34
C GLY A 50 5.10 7.28 -9.00
N ASN A 51 5.87 7.61 -7.96
CA ASN A 51 5.42 7.57 -6.58
C ASN A 51 4.67 8.83 -6.10
N ASP A 52 4.92 9.99 -6.71
CA ASP A 52 4.41 11.28 -6.20
C ASP A 52 2.88 11.30 -6.09
N GLY A 53 2.19 10.80 -7.12
CA GLY A 53 0.72 10.69 -7.11
C GLY A 53 0.20 9.72 -6.06
N VAL A 54 0.92 8.63 -5.82
CA VAL A 54 0.58 7.62 -4.80
C VAL A 54 0.73 8.20 -3.40
N ILE A 55 1.83 8.92 -3.14
CA ILE A 55 2.08 9.59 -1.86
C ILE A 55 1.00 10.64 -1.60
N ALA A 56 0.71 11.49 -2.59
CA ALA A 56 -0.32 12.52 -2.47
C ALA A 56 -1.71 11.92 -2.17
N ALA A 57 -2.14 10.91 -2.94
CA ALA A 57 -3.42 10.23 -2.73
C ALA A 57 -3.51 9.58 -1.34
N THR A 58 -2.41 9.01 -0.86
CA THR A 58 -2.36 8.40 0.46
C THR A 58 -2.45 9.44 1.57
N MET A 59 -1.72 10.55 1.44
CA MET A 59 -1.81 11.66 2.40
C MET A 59 -3.23 12.24 2.46
N SER A 60 -3.90 12.40 1.33
CA SER A 60 -5.32 12.80 1.29
C SER A 60 -6.22 11.79 2.01
N THR A 61 -6.02 10.50 1.76
CA THR A 61 -6.77 9.43 2.46
C THR A 61 -6.54 9.48 3.97
N LEU A 62 -5.31 9.70 4.42
CA LEU A 62 -4.98 9.78 5.85
C LEU A 62 -5.49 11.07 6.52
N ALA A 63 -5.60 12.17 5.77
CA ALA A 63 -6.23 13.38 6.27
C ALA A 63 -7.74 13.17 6.49
N GLU A 64 -8.41 12.45 5.59
CA GLU A 64 -9.84 12.14 5.69
C GLU A 64 -10.13 11.03 6.72
N PHE A 65 -9.21 10.07 6.85
CA PHE A 65 -9.32 8.89 7.70
C PHE A 65 -8.06 8.68 8.57
N PRO A 66 -7.81 9.54 9.58
CA PRO A 66 -6.56 9.53 10.34
C PRO A 66 -6.35 8.25 11.16
N ASP A 67 -7.43 7.58 11.56
CA ASP A 67 -7.41 6.32 12.32
C ASP A 67 -7.42 5.07 11.42
N ARG A 68 -7.28 5.24 10.09
CA ARG A 68 -7.33 4.14 9.11
C ARG A 68 -6.30 3.06 9.45
N ARG A 69 -6.79 1.82 9.43
CA ARG A 69 -6.02 0.57 9.52
C ARG A 69 -6.24 -0.30 8.29
N LEU A 70 -5.17 -0.97 7.86
CA LEU A 70 -5.06 -1.87 6.73
C LEU A 70 -4.58 -3.24 7.22
N LEU A 71 -5.51 -4.17 7.34
CA LEU A 71 -5.26 -5.52 7.83
C LEU A 71 -5.06 -6.45 6.63
N GLY A 72 -3.85 -6.96 6.45
CA GLY A 72 -3.56 -7.98 5.45
C GLY A 72 -4.26 -9.30 5.82
N GLU A 73 -5.06 -9.84 4.90
CA GLU A 73 -5.81 -11.07 5.12
C GLU A 73 -5.17 -12.28 4.43
N ASP A 74 -4.78 -12.12 3.17
CA ASP A 74 -4.27 -13.23 2.36
C ASP A 74 -3.33 -12.71 1.26
N VAL A 75 -2.37 -13.54 0.85
CA VAL A 75 -1.43 -13.26 -0.23
C VAL A 75 -1.36 -14.47 -1.16
N ILE A 76 -1.80 -14.28 -2.39
CA ILE A 76 -1.55 -15.23 -3.48
C ILE A 76 -0.42 -14.73 -4.35
N TRP A 77 0.37 -15.65 -4.88
CA TRP A 77 1.53 -15.29 -5.70
C TRP A 77 1.84 -16.37 -6.74
N SER A 78 2.58 -15.95 -7.76
CA SER A 78 3.07 -16.82 -8.83
C SER A 78 4.45 -16.36 -9.31
N GLY A 79 5.13 -17.24 -10.05
CA GLY A 79 6.46 -16.99 -10.58
C GLY A 79 7.57 -17.59 -9.71
N SER A 80 8.80 -17.16 -10.00
CA SER A 80 10.02 -17.65 -9.36
C SER A 80 11.02 -16.50 -9.16
N PRO A 81 11.99 -16.62 -8.24
CA PRO A 81 13.05 -15.61 -8.11
C PRO A 81 13.84 -15.36 -9.40
N GLU A 82 13.95 -16.37 -10.26
CA GLU A 82 14.67 -16.30 -11.53
C GLU A 82 13.88 -15.58 -12.63
N GLU A 83 12.56 -15.81 -12.72
CA GLU A 83 11.69 -15.24 -13.76
C GLU A 83 11.03 -13.92 -13.34
N GLY A 84 11.00 -13.66 -12.04
CA GLY A 84 10.21 -12.60 -11.43
C GLY A 84 8.96 -13.15 -10.75
N MET A 85 8.45 -12.41 -9.77
CA MET A 85 7.34 -12.84 -8.94
C MET A 85 6.23 -11.81 -8.94
N LEU A 86 5.00 -12.29 -9.02
CA LEU A 86 3.79 -11.48 -8.98
C LEU A 86 2.99 -11.84 -7.73
N SER A 87 2.40 -10.84 -7.09
CA SER A 87 1.54 -11.02 -5.92
C SER A 87 0.21 -10.32 -6.10
N SER A 88 -0.84 -10.90 -5.53
CA SER A 88 -2.08 -10.21 -5.21
C SER A 88 -2.40 -10.47 -3.74
N HIS A 89 -2.83 -9.45 -3.02
CA HIS A 89 -3.14 -9.59 -1.60
C HIS A 89 -4.45 -8.90 -1.26
N ARG A 90 -5.20 -9.51 -0.34
CA ARG A 90 -6.47 -8.97 0.14
C ARG A 90 -6.24 -8.17 1.41
N ILE A 91 -6.84 -6.99 1.47
CA ILE A 91 -6.78 -6.11 2.64
C ILE A 91 -8.20 -5.79 3.11
N LEU A 92 -8.41 -5.94 4.42
CA LEU A 92 -9.54 -5.37 5.12
C LEU A 92 -9.16 -3.99 5.68
N THR A 93 -9.86 -2.95 5.25
CA THR A 93 -9.64 -1.59 5.76
C THR A 93 -10.71 -1.24 6.79
N THR A 94 -10.31 -0.65 7.92
CA THR A 94 -11.24 -0.03 8.88
C THR A 94 -10.81 1.40 9.13
N ALA A 95 -11.75 2.34 9.17
CA ALA A 95 -11.49 3.76 9.40
C ALA A 95 -12.74 4.46 9.92
N THR A 96 -12.58 5.61 10.56
CA THR A 96 -13.67 6.52 10.92
C THR A 96 -13.57 7.77 10.04
N HIS A 97 -14.69 8.21 9.45
CA HIS A 97 -14.75 9.43 8.63
C HIS A 97 -14.66 10.67 9.52
N LEU A 98 -13.43 11.08 9.84
CA LEU A 98 -13.11 12.14 10.80
C LEU A 98 -12.62 13.43 10.14
N GLY A 99 -12.14 13.36 8.91
CA GLY A 99 -11.78 14.53 8.10
C GLY A 99 -12.77 14.77 6.98
N ASP A 100 -12.77 15.99 6.45
CA ASP A 100 -13.45 16.30 5.21
C ASP A 100 -12.63 15.80 4.02
N GLY A 101 -13.29 15.41 2.93
CA GLY A 101 -12.58 15.00 1.72
C GLY A 101 -13.49 14.58 0.59
N VAL A 102 -13.09 13.53 -0.13
CA VAL A 102 -13.81 13.08 -1.33
C VAL A 102 -15.19 12.50 -1.01
N TYR A 103 -15.41 12.07 0.24
CA TYR A 103 -16.69 11.58 0.75
C TYR A 103 -17.53 12.67 1.44
N GLY A 104 -17.12 13.94 1.34
CA GLY A 104 -17.86 15.09 1.85
C GLY A 104 -17.40 15.53 3.24
N LYS A 105 -18.35 16.00 4.06
CA LYS A 105 -18.07 16.45 5.43
C LYS A 105 -17.91 15.27 6.37
N ALA A 106 -16.95 15.38 7.31
CA ALA A 106 -16.70 14.37 8.33
C ALA A 106 -18.02 13.92 9.00
N SER A 107 -18.37 12.66 8.81
CA SER A 107 -19.65 12.12 9.29
C SER A 107 -19.55 11.48 10.68
N GLY A 108 -18.33 11.23 11.16
CA GLY A 108 -18.06 10.53 12.43
C GLY A 108 -18.42 9.05 12.43
N LYS A 109 -18.79 8.49 11.27
CA LYS A 109 -19.14 7.06 11.14
C LYS A 109 -17.90 6.23 10.83
N LYS A 110 -17.90 5.00 11.34
CA LYS A 110 -16.94 3.95 11.03
C LYS A 110 -17.40 3.12 9.83
#